data_AF-A0A4R2C0S4-F1
#
_entry.id   AF-A0A4R2C0S4-F1
#
_cell.length_a   1.000
_cell.length_b   1.000
_cell.length_c   1.000
_cell.angle_alpha   90.00
_cell.angle_beta   90.00
_cell.angle_gamma   90.00
#
_symmetry.space_group_name_H-M   'P 1'
#
loop_
_entity.id
_entity.type
_entity.pdbx_description
1 polymer ?
#
loop_
_entity_poly.entity_id
_entity_poly.type
_entity_poly.pdbx_seq_one_letter_code
_entity_poly.pdbx_strand_id
1 'polypeptide(L)' 'MTFTVDFGWWLVPAVITLLSFGIAAFMSRDMGDDRFGAGAVIMFGFYLMASVASLAAWLVWALAA' A
#
# COMPACT_ATOMS: atom_id res chain seq x y z
N MET A 1 11.12 -19.32 20.24
CA MET A 1 9.88 -19.06 19.47
C MET A 1 9.43 -17.60 19.58
N THR A 2 9.60 -16.95 20.73
CA THR A 2 9.36 -15.50 20.92
C THR A 2 10.16 -14.62 19.96
N PHE A 3 11.48 -14.78 19.88
CA PHE A 3 12.33 -13.98 18.97
C PHE A 3 11.91 -14.04 17.48
N THR A 4 11.42 -15.19 17.01
CA THR A 4 11.00 -15.37 15.62
C THR A 4 9.65 -14.73 15.34
N VAL A 5 8.76 -14.70 16.34
CA VAL A 5 7.44 -14.06 16.22
C VAL A 5 7.59 -12.54 16.30
N ASP A 6 8.37 -12.03 17.26
CA ASP A 6 8.63 -10.60 17.41
C ASP A 6 9.36 -10.03 16.18
N PHE A 7 10.35 -10.75 15.64
CA PHE A 7 11.07 -10.35 14.44
C PHE A 7 10.32 -10.66 13.13
N GLY A 8 9.26 -11.47 13.15
CA GLY A 8 8.49 -11.87 11.96
C GLY A 8 7.26 -10.99 11.70
N TRP A 9 6.80 -10.25 12.71
CA TRP A 9 5.54 -9.51 12.66
C TRP A 9 5.54 -8.32 11.67
N TRP A 10 6.71 -7.86 11.20
CA TRP A 10 6.80 -6.86 10.13
C TRP A 10 6.26 -7.35 8.79
N LEU A 11 6.08 -8.67 8.61
CA LEU A 11 5.43 -9.21 7.41
C LEU A 11 4.00 -8.69 7.24
N VAL A 12 3.31 -8.37 8.34
CA VAL A 12 1.93 -7.85 8.29
C VAL A 12 1.87 -6.51 7.55
N PRO A 13 2.58 -5.44 7.97
CA PRO A 13 2.57 -4.18 7.22
C PRO A 13 3.14 -4.33 5.81
N ALA A 14 4.12 -5.21 5.59
CA ALA A 14 4.65 -5.48 4.24
C ALA A 14 3.58 -6.09 3.29
N VAL A 15 2.78 -7.04 3.77
CA VAL A 15 1.66 -7.61 2.99
C VAL A 15 0.61 -6.54 2.71
N ILE A 16 0.31 -5.67 3.69
CA ILE A 16 -0.63 -4.55 3.48
C ILE A 16 -0.13 -3.61 2.40
N THR A 17 1.17 -3.25 2.41
CA THR A 17 1.80 -2.44 1.35
C THR A 17 1.65 -3.12 -0.02
N LEU A 18 1.97 -4.41 -0.13
CA LEU A 18 1.88 -5.14 -1.40
C LEU A 18 0.45 -5.17 -1.94
N LEU A 19 -0.53 -5.44 -1.09
CA LEU A 19 -1.93 -5.50 -1.51
C LEU A 19 -2.47 -4.11 -1.88
N SER A 20 -2.18 -3.07 -1.09
CA SER A 20 -2.69 -1.73 -1.34
C SER A 20 -2.15 -1.15 -2.66
N PHE A 21 -0.85 -1.26 -2.89
CA PHE A 21 -0.23 -0.82 -4.15
C PHE A 21 -0.55 -1.75 -5.31
N GLY A 22 -0.69 -3.06 -5.08
CA GLY A 22 -1.13 -4.00 -6.10
C GLY A 22 -2.52 -3.69 -6.64
N ILE A 23 -3.47 -3.33 -5.76
CA ILE A 23 -4.81 -2.89 -6.15
C ILE A 23 -4.74 -1.57 -6.92
N ALA A 24 -3.98 -0.58 -6.44
CA ALA A 24 -3.81 0.69 -7.15
C ALA A 24 -3.19 0.50 -8.55
N ALA A 25 -2.20 -0.39 -8.67
CA ALA A 25 -1.57 -0.73 -9.94
C ALA A 25 -2.53 -1.47 -10.88
N PHE A 26 -3.36 -2.38 -10.36
CA PHE A 26 -4.37 -3.07 -11.16
C PHE A 26 -5.42 -2.10 -11.70
N MET A 27 -5.91 -1.18 -10.85
CA MET A 27 -6.84 -0.13 -11.27
C MET A 27 -6.22 0.81 -12.30
N SER A 28 -4.95 1.19 -12.12
CA SER A 28 -4.22 2.01 -13.08
C SER A 28 -4.05 1.34 -14.43
N ARG A 29 -3.88 0.02 -14.46
CA ARG A 29 -3.80 -0.74 -15.71
C ARG A 29 -5.13 -0.74 -16.45
N ASP A 30 -6.24 -0.97 -15.74
CA ASP A 30 -7.55 -1.11 -16.35
C ASP A 30 -8.12 0.23 -16.88
N MET A 31 -7.67 1.37 -16.32
CA MET A 31 -8.08 2.71 -16.77
C MET A 31 -7.48 3.12 -18.12
N GLY A 32 -6.43 2.44 -18.60
CA GLY A 32 -5.74 2.74 -19.86
C GLY A 32 -4.75 3.91 -19.77
N ASP A 33 -4.14 4.26 -20.91
CA ASP A 33 -3.02 5.22 -20.99
C ASP A 33 -3.49 6.68 -21.08
N ASP A 34 -4.24 7.16 -20.08
CA ASP A 34 -4.65 8.56 -19.96
C ASP A 34 -3.67 9.37 -19.10
N ARG A 35 -2.48 9.67 -19.66
CA ARG A 35 -1.36 10.29 -18.92
C ARG A 35 -1.59 11.75 -18.51
N PHE A 36 -2.50 12.45 -19.16
CA PHE A 36 -2.69 13.90 -18.99
C PHE A 36 -4.16 14.32 -18.83
N GLY A 37 -5.10 13.38 -18.86
CA GLY A 37 -6.53 13.63 -18.62
C GLY A 37 -6.95 13.35 -17.19
N ALA A 38 -8.27 13.27 -17.00
CA ALA A 38 -8.89 13.02 -15.69
C ALA A 38 -8.47 11.67 -15.10
N GLY A 39 -8.12 10.68 -15.92
CA GLY A 39 -7.63 9.38 -15.49
C GLY A 39 -6.36 9.48 -14.63
N ALA A 40 -5.42 10.34 -15.01
CA ALA A 40 -4.18 10.55 -14.25
C ALA A 40 -4.44 11.06 -12.83
N VAL A 41 -5.37 12.00 -12.66
CA VAL A 41 -5.73 12.57 -11.34
C VAL A 41 -6.42 11.53 -10.47
N ILE A 42 -7.32 10.74 -11.06
CA ILE A 42 -8.00 9.66 -10.34
C ILE A 42 -6.98 8.61 -9.88
N MET A 43 -6.03 8.23 -10.73
CA MET A 43 -4.98 7.28 -10.37
C MET A 43 -4.04 7.80 -9.31
N PHE A 44 -3.67 9.08 -9.37
CA PHE A 44 -2.93 9.72 -8.29
C PHE A 44 -3.66 9.57 -6.94
N GLY A 45 -4.99 9.76 -6.94
CA GLY A 45 -5.82 9.52 -5.75
C GLY A 45 -5.73 8.09 -5.23
N PHE A 46 -5.81 7.08 -6.10
CA PHE A 46 -5.66 5.68 -5.71
C PHE A 46 -4.29 5.36 -5.11
N TYR A 47 -3.20 5.82 -5.74
CA TYR A 47 -1.86 5.63 -5.20
C TYR A 47 -1.62 6.40 -3.90
N LEU A 48 -2.22 7.58 -3.73
CA LEU A 48 -2.17 8.32 -2.49
C LEU A 48 -2.89 7.55 -1.36
N MET A 49 -4.08 6.99 -1.63
CA MET A 49 -4.79 6.14 -0.67
C MET A 49 -3.99 4.88 -0.31
N ALA A 50 -3.37 4.22 -1.30
CA ALA A 50 -2.50 3.07 -1.07
C ALA A 50 -1.29 3.43 -0.19
N SER A 51 -0.71 4.62 -0.42
CA SER A 51 0.40 5.16 0.38
C SER A 51 -0.02 5.43 1.83
N VAL A 52 -1.19 6.03 2.03
CA VAL A 52 -1.75 6.29 3.38
C VAL A 52 -2.00 4.97 4.11
N ALA A 53 -2.60 3.98 3.44
CA ALA A 53 -2.85 2.66 4.04
C ALA A 53 -1.55 1.95 4.43
N SER A 54 -0.54 1.99 3.55
CA SER A 54 0.79 1.46 3.82
C SER A 54 1.44 2.17 5.01
N LEU A 55 1.45 3.51 5.01
CA LEU A 55 2.03 4.31 6.08
C LEU A 55 1.35 4.03 7.43
N ALA A 56 0.02 3.94 7.44
CA ALA A 56 -0.74 3.64 8.65
C ALA A 56 -0.38 2.26 9.23
N ALA A 57 -0.27 1.23 8.37
CA ALA A 57 0.13 -0.10 8.80
C ALA A 57 1.55 -0.11 9.42
N TRP A 58 2.50 0.57 8.77
CA TRP A 58 3.86 0.70 9.29
C TRP A 58 3.94 1.52 10.58
N LEU A 59 3.10 2.56 10.72
CA LEU A 59 3.03 3.35 11.95
C LEU A 59 2.47 2.52 13.11
N VAL A 60 1.37 1.79 12.89
CA VAL A 60 0.80 0.89 13.90
C VAL A 60 1.81 -0.17 14.31
N TRP A 61 2.51 -0.77 13.33
CA TRP A 61 3.56 -1.73 13.62
C TRP A 61 4.70 -1.10 14.44
N ALA A 62 5.19 0.07 14.06
CA ALA A 62 6.28 0.75 14.76
C ALA A 62 5.92 1.18 16.20
N LEU A 63 4.65 1.47 16.46
CA LEU A 63 4.16 1.78 17.82
C LEU A 63 3.95 0.53 18.68
N ALA A 64 3.77 -0.64 18.07
CA ALA A 64 3.53 -1.91 18.73
C ALA A 64 4.78 -2.79 18.85
N ALA A 65 5.84 -2.48 18.10
CA ALA A 65 7.11 -3.20 18.06
C ALA A 65 8.06 -2.82 19.20
#